data_AF-A0A7L1TTB4-F1
#
_entry.id   AF-A0A7L1TTB4-F1
#
_cell.length_a   1.000
_cell.length_b   1.000
_cell.length_c   1.000
_cell.angle_alpha   90.00
_cell.angle_beta   90.00
_cell.angle_gamma   90.00
#
_symmetry.space_group_name_H-M   'P 1'
#
loop_
_entity.id
_entity.type
_entity.pdbx_description
1 polymer ?
#
loop_
_entity_poly.entity_id
_entity_poly.type
_entity_poly.pdbx_seq_one_letter_code
_entity_poly.pdbx_strand_id
1 'polypeptide(L)'
;MSEDDNTMEDYPTEIHDYLTAFEKSLGSVDEMLKTMMSVSRTELLQKLDPLEQAKLDLVSVYTLNSLFWVYLATQGINPKEHPVKQELERIRTYMNKVKEITDKKKASKLDKGAASRFVKNALWEPNAENEHTSKASAKGKKRQ
;
A
#
# COMPACT_ATOMS: atom_id res chain seq x y z
N MET A 1 -37.13 -41.57 6.44
CA MET A 1 -35.98 -42.18 5.74
C MET A 1 -34.83 -41.20 5.93
N SER A 2 -34.06 -41.40 6.99
CA SER A 2 -32.91 -40.59 7.35
C SER A 2 -31.69 -41.25 6.73
N GLU A 3 -31.34 -40.82 5.53
CA GLU A 3 -30.04 -41.09 4.93
C GLU A 3 -29.19 -39.84 5.19
N ASP A 4 -28.78 -39.66 6.44
CA ASP A 4 -27.55 -38.93 6.75
C ASP A 4 -26.41 -39.81 6.24
N ASP A 5 -26.15 -39.74 4.93
CA ASP A 5 -24.92 -40.22 4.32
C ASP A 5 -23.81 -39.23 4.69
N ASN A 6 -23.46 -39.26 5.97
CA ASN A 6 -22.29 -38.61 6.51
C ASN A 6 -21.11 -39.44 6.00
N THR A 7 -20.61 -39.07 4.83
CA THR A 7 -19.33 -39.53 4.28
C THR A 7 -18.29 -39.43 5.39
N MET A 8 -18.06 -40.53 6.09
CA MET A 8 -17.06 -40.62 7.14
C MET A 8 -15.73 -40.61 6.40
N GLU A 9 -15.17 -39.42 6.23
CA GLU A 9 -13.99 -39.20 5.40
C GLU A 9 -12.86 -40.13 5.86
N ASP A 10 -12.29 -40.87 4.90
CA ASP A 10 -11.37 -41.99 5.09
C ASP A 10 -9.95 -41.50 5.44
N TYR A 11 -9.85 -40.67 6.48
CA TYR A 11 -8.59 -40.08 6.94
C TYR A 11 -8.49 -40.05 8.47
N PRO A 12 -7.26 -39.92 9.03
CA PRO A 12 -7.05 -39.91 10.48
C PRO A 12 -7.76 -38.75 11.19
N THR A 13 -8.41 -39.00 12.32
CA THR A 13 -9.19 -37.97 13.04
C THR A 13 -8.33 -36.81 13.53
N GLU A 14 -7.02 -37.02 13.72
CA GLU A 14 -6.05 -35.98 14.11
C GLU A 14 -5.91 -34.86 13.07
N ILE A 15 -6.29 -35.10 11.81
CA ILE A 15 -6.21 -34.08 10.75
C ILE A 15 -7.56 -33.44 10.40
N HIS A 16 -8.67 -33.95 10.96
CA HIS A 16 -10.04 -33.49 10.65
C HIS A 16 -10.22 -31.99 10.84
N ASP A 17 -9.80 -31.48 12.01
CA ASP A 17 -9.93 -30.06 12.33
C ASP A 17 -9.13 -29.18 11.37
N TYR A 18 -7.94 -29.63 10.96
CA TYR A 18 -7.10 -28.91 10.00
C TYR A 18 -7.72 -28.87 8.61
N LEU A 19 -8.30 -29.98 8.15
CA LEU A 19 -8.96 -30.07 6.84
C LEU A 19 -10.24 -29.22 6.80
N THR A 20 -11.06 -29.30 7.85
CA THR A 20 -12.27 -28.48 7.97
C THR A 20 -11.94 -26.99 8.00
N ALA A 21 -10.90 -26.59 8.74
CA ALA A 21 -10.44 -25.20 8.77
C ALA A 21 -9.88 -24.75 7.40
N PHE A 22 -9.18 -25.63 6.69
CA PHE A 22 -8.65 -25.36 5.36
C PHE A 22 -9.76 -25.19 4.33
N GLU A 23 -10.75 -26.10 4.29
CA GLU A 23 -11.91 -26.02 3.41
C GLU A 23 -12.69 -24.73 3.63
N LYS A 24 -12.99 -24.38 4.88
CA LYS A 24 -13.67 -23.14 5.23
C LYS A 24 -12.88 -21.91 4.75
N SER A 25 -11.56 -21.93 4.93
CA SER A 25 -10.69 -20.83 4.48
C SER A 25 -10.67 -20.73 2.95
N LEU A 26 -10.64 -21.86 2.25
CA LEU A 26 -10.68 -21.91 0.79
C LEU A 26 -12.02 -21.39 0.25
N GLY A 27 -13.15 -21.77 0.86
CA GLY A 27 -14.47 -21.26 0.52
C GLY A 27 -14.56 -19.73 0.65
N SER A 28 -14.02 -19.16 1.74
CA SER A 28 -13.97 -17.70 1.91
C SER A 28 -13.13 -17.01 0.82
N VAL A 29 -11.99 -17.60 0.43
CA VAL A 29 -11.16 -17.06 -0.65
C VAL A 29 -11.87 -17.15 -2.01
N ASP A 30 -12.56 -18.25 -2.29
CA ASP A 30 -13.33 -18.44 -3.52
C ASP A 30 -14.46 -17.40 -3.65
N GLU A 31 -15.21 -17.13 -2.58
CA GLU A 31 -16.24 -16.08 -2.55
C GLU A 31 -15.67 -14.68 -2.83
N MET A 32 -14.54 -14.34 -2.19
CA MET A 32 -13.85 -13.07 -2.43
C MET A 32 -13.37 -12.96 -3.88
N LEU A 33 -12.81 -14.03 -4.43
CA LEU A 33 -12.29 -14.04 -5.79
C LEU A 33 -13.42 -13.93 -6.83
N LYS A 34 -14.53 -14.65 -6.64
CA LYS A 34 -15.74 -14.52 -7.46
C LYS A 34 -16.27 -13.09 -7.47
N THR A 35 -16.30 -12.44 -6.31
CA THR A 35 -16.70 -11.04 -6.19
C THR A 35 -15.75 -10.13 -6.98
N MET A 36 -14.44 -10.31 -6.85
CA MET A 36 -13.45 -9.52 -7.58
C MET A 36 -13.54 -9.73 -9.11
N MET A 37 -13.75 -10.97 -9.55
CA MET A 37 -13.85 -11.34 -10.97
C MET A 37 -15.20 -10.99 -11.60
N SER A 38 -16.23 -10.69 -10.79
CA SER A 38 -17.54 -10.24 -11.29
C SER A 38 -17.49 -8.85 -11.96
N VAL A 39 -16.45 -8.07 -11.67
CA VAL A 39 -16.24 -6.73 -12.24
C VAL A 39 -15.19 -6.79 -13.34
N SER A 40 -15.47 -6.13 -14.47
CA SER A 40 -14.50 -6.01 -15.56
C SER A 40 -13.25 -5.27 -15.10
N ARG A 41 -12.07 -5.88 -15.28
CA ARG A 41 -10.78 -5.27 -14.94
C ARG A 41 -10.59 -3.94 -15.68
N THR A 42 -11.00 -3.86 -16.95
CA THR A 42 -10.89 -2.63 -17.74
C THR A 42 -11.72 -1.49 -17.16
N GLU A 43 -12.95 -1.79 -16.72
CA GLU A 43 -13.83 -0.80 -16.07
C GLU A 43 -13.29 -0.35 -14.72
N LEU A 44 -12.66 -1.26 -13.98
CA LEU A 44 -12.06 -0.97 -12.69
C LEU A 44 -10.82 -0.06 -12.85
N LEU A 45 -9.94 -0.37 -13.80
CA LEU A 45 -8.74 0.43 -14.07
C LEU A 45 -9.07 1.85 -14.53
N GLN A 46 -10.17 2.06 -15.25
CA GLN A 46 -10.62 3.40 -15.66
C GLN A 46 -11.03 4.29 -14.47
N LYS A 47 -11.42 3.69 -13.34
CA LYS A 47 -11.91 4.41 -12.14
C LYS A 47 -10.83 4.66 -11.09
N LEU A 48 -9.68 3.98 -11.20
CA LEU A 48 -8.61 4.00 -10.20
C LEU A 48 -7.49 4.94 -10.62
N ASP A 49 -6.89 5.63 -9.65
CA ASP A 49 -5.67 6.40 -9.89
C ASP A 49 -4.49 5.44 -10.19
N PRO A 50 -3.39 5.90 -10.81
CA PRO A 50 -2.27 5.02 -11.16
C PRO A 50 -1.65 4.27 -9.96
N LEU A 51 -1.74 4.84 -8.75
CA LEU A 51 -1.19 4.23 -7.54
C LEU A 51 -2.11 3.12 -7.02
N GLU A 52 -3.42 3.31 -7.10
CA GLU A 52 -4.45 2.33 -6.79
C GLU A 52 -4.43 1.17 -7.80
N GLN A 53 -4.23 1.45 -9.09
CA GLN A 53 -4.03 0.41 -10.11
C GLN A 53 -2.82 -0.46 -9.78
N ALA A 54 -1.68 0.16 -9.41
CA ALA A 54 -0.48 -0.58 -9.04
C ALA A 54 -0.71 -1.45 -7.78
N LYS A 55 -1.46 -0.96 -6.79
CA LYS A 55 -1.82 -1.74 -5.59
C LYS A 55 -2.70 -2.93 -5.95
N LEU A 56 -3.73 -2.72 -6.77
CA LEU A 56 -4.61 -3.78 -7.23
C LEU A 56 -3.81 -4.87 -7.94
N ASP A 57 -2.98 -4.51 -8.91
CA ASP A 57 -2.18 -5.46 -9.67
C ASP A 57 -1.20 -6.25 -8.79
N LEU A 58 -0.57 -5.58 -7.82
CA LEU A 58 0.30 -6.24 -6.84
C LEU A 58 -0.46 -7.23 -5.96
N VAL A 59 -1.66 -6.87 -5.50
CA VAL A 59 -2.50 -7.77 -4.70
C VAL A 59 -2.96 -8.95 -5.56
N SER A 60 -3.41 -8.72 -6.80
CA SER A 60 -3.83 -9.80 -7.70
C SER A 60 -2.71 -10.80 -7.95
N VAL A 61 -1.49 -10.33 -8.25
CA VAL A 61 -0.37 -11.23 -8.52
C VAL A 61 0.14 -11.91 -7.24
N TYR A 62 0.06 -11.24 -6.08
CA TYR A 62 0.35 -11.84 -4.78
C TYR A 62 -0.63 -12.97 -4.45
N THR A 63 -1.93 -12.75 -4.65
CA THR A 63 -2.97 -13.76 -4.43
C THR A 63 -2.72 -14.98 -5.31
N LEU A 64 -2.46 -14.80 -6.60
CA LEU A 64 -2.18 -15.89 -7.53
C LEU A 64 -0.97 -16.73 -7.09
N ASN A 65 0.14 -16.08 -6.77
CA ASN A 65 1.36 -16.79 -6.32
C ASN A 65 1.17 -17.47 -4.95
N SER A 66 0.37 -16.86 -4.06
CA SER A 66 0.06 -17.44 -2.76
C SER A 66 -0.84 -18.69 -2.89
N LEU A 67 -1.84 -18.66 -3.76
CA LEU A 67 -2.66 -19.83 -4.08
C LEU A 67 -1.82 -20.94 -4.72
N PHE A 68 -0.89 -20.58 -5.60
CA PHE A 68 0.02 -21.54 -6.19
C PHE A 68 0.98 -22.14 -5.15
N TRP A 69 1.45 -21.36 -4.17
CA TRP A 69 2.22 -21.87 -3.04
C TRP A 69 1.43 -22.91 -2.24
N VAL A 70 0.15 -22.62 -1.94
CA VAL A 70 -0.74 -23.55 -1.23
C VAL A 70 -0.94 -24.82 -2.06
N TYR A 71 -1.16 -24.70 -3.37
CA TYR A 71 -1.27 -25.84 -4.28
C TYR A 71 -0.02 -26.73 -4.25
N LEU A 72 1.18 -26.16 -4.31
CA LEU A 72 2.42 -26.94 -4.21
C LEU A 72 2.50 -27.69 -2.87
N ALA A 73 2.12 -27.03 -1.78
CA ALA A 73 2.10 -27.66 -0.46
C ALA A 73 1.11 -28.84 -0.40
N THR A 74 -0.05 -28.76 -1.05
CA THR A 74 -1.01 -29.89 -1.11
C THR A 74 -0.52 -31.03 -2.01
N GLN A 75 0.34 -30.75 -2.98
CA GLN A 75 1.02 -31.79 -3.79
C GLN A 75 2.25 -32.39 -3.08
N GLY A 76 2.53 -32.00 -1.82
CA GLY A 76 3.71 -32.46 -1.08
C GLY A 76 5.04 -31.87 -1.59
N ILE A 77 5.00 -30.86 -2.45
CA ILE A 77 6.18 -30.16 -2.97
C ILE A 77 6.53 -29.03 -2.01
N ASN A 78 7.76 -28.99 -1.50
CA ASN A 78 8.22 -27.91 -0.63
C ASN A 78 8.29 -26.57 -1.41
N PRO A 79 7.39 -25.61 -1.16
CA PRO A 79 7.35 -24.39 -1.97
C PRO A 79 8.55 -23.47 -1.72
N LYS A 80 9.30 -23.67 -0.62
CA LYS A 80 10.52 -22.91 -0.30
C LYS A 80 11.68 -23.21 -1.24
N GLU A 81 11.66 -24.40 -1.85
CA GLU A 81 12.65 -24.85 -2.85
C GLU A 81 12.16 -24.60 -4.28
N HIS A 82 10.88 -24.23 -4.44
CA HIS A 82 10.29 -23.92 -5.74
C HIS A 82 10.52 -22.45 -6.15
N PRO A 83 10.67 -22.14 -7.45
CA PRO A 83 10.84 -20.76 -7.96
C PRO A 83 9.77 -19.75 -7.53
N VAL A 84 8.59 -20.22 -7.10
CA VAL A 84 7.50 -19.36 -6.57
C VAL A 84 7.96 -18.48 -5.41
N LYS A 85 8.94 -18.93 -4.63
CA LYS A 85 9.55 -18.11 -3.57
C LYS A 85 10.18 -16.84 -4.13
N GLN A 86 10.87 -16.93 -5.26
CA GLN A 86 11.50 -15.79 -5.92
C GLN A 86 10.45 -14.81 -6.45
N GLU A 87 9.33 -15.32 -6.98
CA GLU A 87 8.20 -14.48 -7.38
C GLU A 87 7.59 -13.72 -6.20
N LEU A 88 7.42 -14.37 -5.04
CA LEU A 88 6.95 -13.69 -3.83
C LEU A 88 7.92 -12.60 -3.33
N GLU A 89 9.24 -12.85 -3.37
CA GLU A 89 10.24 -11.83 -3.02
C GLU A 89 10.24 -10.64 -4.00
N ARG A 90 10.06 -10.94 -5.29
CA ARG A 90 9.90 -9.92 -6.33
C ARG A 90 8.66 -9.06 -6.05
N ILE A 91 7.53 -9.68 -5.76
CA ILE A 91 6.27 -8.98 -5.42
C ILE A 91 6.46 -8.11 -4.19
N ARG A 92 7.08 -8.63 -3.11
CA ARG A 92 7.39 -7.87 -1.90
C ARG A 92 8.23 -6.62 -2.20
N THR A 93 9.22 -6.76 -3.08
CA THR A 93 10.05 -5.63 -3.53
C THR A 93 9.21 -4.54 -4.18
N TYR A 94 8.25 -4.89 -5.04
CA TYR A 94 7.37 -3.91 -5.67
C TYR A 94 6.34 -3.31 -4.70
N MET A 95 5.81 -4.09 -3.75
CA MET A 95 4.96 -3.56 -2.68
C MET A 95 5.70 -2.51 -1.84
N ASN A 96 6.97 -2.74 -1.53
CA ASN A 96 7.80 -1.76 -0.83
C ASN A 96 8.00 -0.48 -1.65
N LYS A 97 8.22 -0.58 -2.97
CA LYS A 97 8.29 0.59 -3.85
C LYS A 97 6.99 1.41 -3.85
N VAL A 98 5.84 0.75 -3.93
CA VAL A 98 4.53 1.42 -3.85
C VAL A 98 4.33 2.10 -2.50
N LYS A 99 4.75 1.45 -1.41
CA LYS A 99 4.74 2.03 -0.06
C LYS A 99 5.62 3.28 0.02
N GLU A 100 6.86 3.21 -0.44
CA GLU A 100 7.78 4.36 -0.46
C GLU A 100 7.22 5.55 -1.25
N ILE A 101 6.62 5.30 -2.41
CA ILE A 101 5.99 6.36 -3.23
C ILE A 101 4.81 6.97 -2.47
N THR A 102 3.99 6.14 -1.81
CA THR A 102 2.86 6.59 -1.00
C THR A 102 3.32 7.45 0.18
N ASP A 103 4.39 7.05 0.86
CA ASP A 103 4.95 7.76 2.01
C ASP A 103 5.61 9.06 1.60
N LYS A 104 6.34 9.08 0.48
CA LYS A 104 6.89 10.31 -0.12
C LYS A 104 5.80 11.31 -0.49
N LYS A 105 4.63 10.86 -0.93
CA LYS A 105 3.48 11.73 -1.22
C LYS A 105 2.93 12.40 0.04
N LYS A 106 3.06 11.75 1.21
CA LYS A 106 2.61 12.25 2.51
C LYS A 106 3.67 13.08 3.26
N ALA A 107 4.94 12.97 2.87
CA ALA A 107 6.03 13.68 3.51
C ALA A 107 5.86 15.21 3.44
N SER A 108 6.26 15.90 4.50
CA SER A 108 6.29 17.37 4.53
C SER A 108 7.23 17.90 3.46
N LYS A 109 6.78 18.91 2.71
CA LYS A 109 7.58 19.56 1.68
C LYS A 109 8.24 20.80 2.26
N LEU A 110 9.53 21.00 1.99
CA LEU A 110 10.21 22.24 2.31
C LEU A 110 9.60 23.38 1.49
N ASP A 111 9.20 24.46 2.16
CA ASP A 111 8.83 25.69 1.48
C ASP A 111 10.10 26.38 0.96
N LYS A 112 10.38 26.18 -0.33
CA LYS A 112 11.52 26.78 -1.03
C LYS A 112 11.47 28.31 -0.99
N GLY A 113 10.27 28.89 -0.96
CA GLY A 113 10.07 30.33 -0.87
C GLY A 113 10.46 30.86 0.50
N ALA A 114 10.02 30.21 1.58
CA ALA A 114 10.42 30.55 2.93
C ALA A 114 11.94 30.38 3.12
N ALA A 115 12.52 29.27 2.67
CA ALA A 115 13.97 29.06 2.70
C ALA A 115 14.74 30.16 1.96
N SER A 116 14.27 30.57 0.77
CA SER A 116 14.88 31.68 0.02
C SER A 116 14.80 33.01 0.76
N ARG A 117 13.68 33.30 1.45
CA ARG A 117 13.52 34.51 2.27
C ARG A 117 14.48 34.50 3.45
N PHE A 118 14.63 33.37 4.15
CA PHE A 118 15.58 33.24 5.26
C PHE A 118 17.02 33.49 4.79
N VAL A 119 17.42 32.91 3.66
CA VAL A 119 18.77 33.12 3.09
C VAL A 119 18.97 34.57 2.66
N LYS A 120 17.99 35.18 1.99
CA LYS A 120 18.09 36.59 1.56
C LYS A 120 18.20 37.56 2.74
N ASN A 121 17.43 37.36 3.80
CA ASN A 121 17.53 38.18 5.00
C ASN A 121 18.86 37.96 5.74
N ALA A 122 19.36 36.73 5.80
CA ALA A 122 20.61 36.42 6.47
C ALA A 122 21.85 36.99 5.73
N LEU A 123 21.76 37.12 4.40
CA LEU A 123 22.80 37.71 3.56
C LEU A 123 22.60 39.21 3.30
N TRP A 124 21.60 39.84 3.94
CA TRP A 124 21.36 41.26 3.77
C TRP A 124 22.38 42.05 4.60
N GLU A 125 23.34 42.68 3.91
CA GLU A 125 24.20 43.71 4.48
C GLU A 125 23.57 45.10 4.29
N PRO A 126 23.49 45.94 5.34
CA PRO A 126 23.03 47.32 5.18
C PRO A 126 24.08 48.10 4.38
N ASN A 127 23.77 48.43 3.12
CA ASN A 127 24.53 49.44 2.39
C ASN A 127 24.47 50.74 3.20
N ALA A 128 25.64 51.25 3.59
CA ALA A 128 25.82 52.51 4.33
C ALA A 128 25.24 53.75 3.63
N GLU A 129 24.71 53.62 2.40
CA GLU A 129 24.10 54.70 1.63
C GLU A 129 22.59 54.89 1.88
N ASN A 130 21.92 53.96 2.58
CA ASN A 130 20.45 54.02 2.79
C ASN A 130 20.01 54.40 4.21
N GLU A 131 20.92 54.80 5.10
CA GLU A 131 20.58 55.15 6.49
C GLU A 131 19.94 56.55 6.66
N HIS A 132 19.81 57.34 5.58
CA HIS A 132 19.40 58.74 5.66
C HIS A 132 17.89 59.05 5.43
N THR A 133 17.01 58.08 5.15
CA THR A 133 15.61 58.42 4.78
C THR A 133 14.50 57.84 5.66
N SER A 134 14.77 57.02 6.68
CA SER A 134 13.69 56.38 7.47
C SER A 134 13.48 56.91 8.91
N LYS A 135 14.19 57.96 9.35
CA LYS A 135 13.95 58.62 10.65
C LYS A 135 13.17 59.94 10.52
N ALA A 136 11.93 59.92 9.99
CA ALA A 136 11.03 61.07 10.15
C ALA A 136 9.54 60.75 9.90
N SER A 137 8.85 60.05 10.80
CA SER A 137 7.38 60.23 11.00
C SER A 137 6.83 59.53 12.25
N ALA A 138 7.46 59.74 13.42
CA ALA A 138 6.80 59.53 14.70
C ALA A 138 6.49 60.89 15.33
N LYS A 139 5.35 61.51 14.98
CA LYS A 139 4.80 62.64 15.75
C LYS A 139 3.31 62.42 15.95
N GLY A 140 2.98 62.12 17.20
CA GLY A 140 1.69 61.58 17.62
C GLY A 140 0.50 62.51 17.44
N LYS A 141 -0.69 61.94 17.57
CA LYS A 141 -1.92 62.69 17.80
C LYS A 141 -2.71 62.04 18.93
N LYS A 142 -2.91 62.84 19.98
CA LYS A 142 -3.56 62.51 21.24
C LYS A 142 -5.05 62.19 21.05
N ARG A 143 -5.52 61.36 21.97
CA ARG A 143 -6.90 61.10 22.44
C ARG A 143 -7.86 62.30 22.25
N GLN A 144 -9.03 62.01 21.69
CA GLN A 144 -10.33 62.32 22.29
C GLN A 144 -11.39 61.35 21.76
#